data_AF-A0A1Y4LSI1-F1
#
_entry.id   AF-A0A1Y4LSI1-F1
#
_cell.length_a   1.000
_cell.length_b   1.000
_cell.length_c   1.000
_cell.angle_alpha   90.00
_cell.angle_beta   90.00
_cell.angle_gamma   90.00
#
_symmetry.space_group_name_H-M   'P 1'
#
loop_
_entity.id
_entity.type
_entity.pdbx_description
1 polymer ?
#
loop_
_entity_poly.entity_id
_entity_poly.type
_entity_poly.pdbx_seq_one_letter_code
_entity_poly.pdbx_strand_id
1 'polypeptide(L)' 'MFILTCACGNELYCSNEESRTAWQCEMCGQWYDMFGYPTSQPAGEIVPEGVTCMTQEDF' A
#
# COMPACT_ATOMS: atom_id res chain seq x y z
N MET A 1 -12.93 4.11 -0.21
CA MET A 1 -12.19 2.99 -0.84
C MET A 1 -12.06 3.28 -2.33
N PHE A 2 -10.88 3.11 -2.89
CA PHE A 2 -10.57 3.28 -4.31
C PHE A 2 -9.57 2.21 -4.77
N ILE A 3 -9.39 2.05 -6.08
CA ILE A 3 -8.51 1.04 -6.66
C ILE A 3 -7.44 1.73 -7.49
N LEU A 4 -6.19 1.31 -7.33
CA LEU A 4 -5.07 1.72 -8.18
C LEU A 4 -4.59 0.52 -9.00
N THR A 5 -4.26 0.75 -10.27
CA THR A 5 -3.63 -0.28 -11.11
C THR A 5 -2.12 -0.07 -11.12
N CYS A 6 -1.38 -1.06 -10.63
CA CYS A 6 0.07 -1.06 -10.68
C CYS A 6 0.56 -1.35 -12.10
N ALA A 7 1.71 -0.79 -12.48
CA ALA A 7 2.37 -1.10 -13.75
C ALA A 7 2.73 -2.59 -13.92
N CYS A 8 2.82 -3.37 -12.84
CA CYS A 8 3.01 -4.83 -12.91
C CYS A 8 1.74 -5.61 -13.22
N GLY A 9 0.58 -4.94 -13.32
CA GLY A 9 -0.73 -5.56 -13.58
C GLY A 9 -1.54 -5.92 -12.35
N ASN A 10 -1.00 -5.71 -11.13
CA ASN A 10 -1.75 -5.94 -9.88
C ASN A 10 -2.65 -4.76 -9.52
N GLU A 11 -3.78 -5.03 -8.87
CA GLU A 11 -4.69 -4.01 -8.32
C GLU A 11 -4.41 -3.78 -6.83
N LEU A 12 -4.36 -2.52 -6.42
CA LEU A 12 -4.22 -2.11 -5.02
C LEU A 12 -5.58 -1.61 -4.52
N TYR A 13 -6.09 -2.26 -3.48
CA TYR A 13 -7.33 -1.88 -2.82
C TYR A 13 -7.03 -0.89 -1.69
N CYS A 14 -7.30 0.39 -1.94
CA CYS A 14 -6.89 1.48 -1.07
C CYS A 14 -8.09 2.00 -0.26
N SER A 15 -8.01 1.91 1.07
CA SER A 15 -8.93 2.62 1.97
C SER A 15 -8.44 4.06 2.17
N ASN A 16 -9.38 5.02 2.24
CA ASN A 16 -9.07 6.41 2.61
C ASN A 16 -9.30 6.65 4.12
N GLU A 17 -9.33 5.56 4.90
CA GLU A 17 -9.46 5.61 6.35
C GLU A 17 -8.05 5.59 6.94
N GLU A 18 -7.82 6.53 7.88
CA GLU A 18 -6.59 6.69 8.66
C GLU A 18 -5.35 7.14 7.88
N SER A 19 -5.12 8.45 7.79
CA SER A 19 -3.81 9.17 7.65
C SER A 19 -2.80 8.69 6.60
N ARG A 20 -3.10 7.64 5.84
CA ARG A 20 -2.19 6.93 4.96
C ARG A 20 -2.17 7.69 3.65
N THR A 21 -0.96 8.08 3.25
CA THR A 21 -0.74 8.91 2.07
C THR A 21 -0.19 8.13 0.88
N ALA A 22 0.19 6.86 1.10
CA ALA A 22 0.73 5.98 0.07
C ALA A 22 0.41 4.50 0.33
N TRP A 23 0.38 3.71 -0.75
CA TRP A 23 0.10 2.28 -0.75
C TRP A 23 1.18 1.54 -1.52
N GLN A 24 1.69 0.46 -0.93
CA GLN A 24 2.68 -0.39 -1.56
C GLN A 24 2.02 -1.53 -2.33
N CYS A 25 2.49 -1.79 -3.55
CA CYS A 25 2.12 -2.97 -4.31
C CYS A 25 2.78 -4.21 -3.69
N GLU A 26 2.00 -5.18 -3.27
CA GLU A 26 2.51 -6.42 -2.65
C GLU A 26 3.29 -7.31 -3.63
N MET A 27 3.03 -7.18 -4.94
CA MET A 27 3.65 -8.03 -5.96
C MET A 27 5.04 -7.55 -6.39
N CYS A 28 5.24 -6.23 -6.50
CA CYS A 28 6.50 -5.66 -7.00
C CYS A 28 7.16 -4.67 -6.04
N GLY A 29 6.53 -4.35 -4.91
CA GLY A 29 7.05 -3.43 -3.90
C GLY A 29 6.95 -1.94 -4.26
N GLN A 30 6.39 -1.58 -5.43
CA GLN A 30 6.25 -0.19 -5.87
C GLN A 30 5.23 0.56 -5.00
N TRP A 31 5.58 1.77 -4.57
CA TRP A 31 4.66 2.64 -3.84
C TRP A 31 3.91 3.59 -4.78
N TYR A 32 2.67 3.88 -4.42
CA TYR A 32 1.79 4.83 -5.10
C TYR A 32 1.13 5.77 -4.11
N ASP A 33 0.95 7.03 -4.49
CA ASP A 33 0.17 8.00 -3.72
C ASP A 33 -1.35 7.85 -3.96
N MET A 34 -2.13 8.71 -3.31
CA MET A 34 -3.60 8.77 -3.46
C MET A 34 -4.07 9.00 -4.90
N PHE A 35 -3.22 9.60 -5.75
CA PHE A 35 -3.55 9.91 -7.14
C PHE A 35 -3.06 8.81 -8.11
N GLY A 36 -2.42 7.76 -7.60
CA GLY A 36 -1.84 6.69 -8.41
C GLY A 36 -0.51 7.05 -9.05
N TYR A 37 0.15 8.12 -8.61
CA TYR A 37 1.50 8.41 -9.06
C TYR A 37 2.51 7.53 -8.31
N PRO A 38 3.48 6.93 -9.02
CA PRO A 38 4.52 6.15 -8.37
C PRO A 38 5.37 7.07 -7.50
N THR A 39 5.59 6.68 -6.25
CA THR A 39 6.44 7.42 -5.32
C THR A 39 7.59 6.55 -4.84
N SER A 40 8.62 7.20 -4.32
CA SER A 40 9.53 6.54 -3.38
C SER A 40 8.77 6.19 -2.09
N GLN A 41 9.29 5.25 -1.31
CA GLN A 41 8.74 4.91 0.00
C GLN A 41 8.42 6.18 0.79
N PRO A 42 7.23 6.31 1.41
CA PRO A 42 6.86 7.51 2.15
C PRO A 42 7.91 7.80 3.22
N ALA A 43 8.46 9.01 3.19
CA ALA A 43 9.49 9.43 4.13
C ALA A 43 8.86 9.58 5.52
N GLY A 44 9.01 8.57 6.38
CA GLY A 44 8.79 8.75 7.82
C GLY A 44 7.95 7.72 8.56
N GLU A 45 7.47 6.64 7.94
CA GLU A 45 7.02 5.48 8.73
C GLU A 45 8.13 4.44 8.74
N ILE A 46 8.75 4.32 9.91
CA ILE A 46 9.54 3.16 10.30
C ILE A 46 8.59 1.98 10.14
N VAL A 47 8.65 1.26 9.02
CA VAL A 47 7.97 -0.02 8.88
C VAL A 47 8.62 -0.91 9.95
N PRO A 48 7.94 -1.27 11.05
CA PRO A 48 8.52 -2.23 11.97
C PRO A 48 8.70 -3.51 11.15
N GLU A 49 9.92 -4.04 11.08
CA GLU A 49 10.17 -5.38 10.55
C GLU A 49 9.21 -6.34 11.28
N GLY A 50 8.11 -6.74 10.63
CA GLY A 50 7.09 -7.60 11.25
C GLY A 50 5.63 -7.25 10.98
N VAL A 51 5.29 -6.12 10.35
CA VAL A 51 3.91 -5.89 9.90
C VAL A 51 3.69 -6.55 8.53
N THR A 52 3.78 -7.87 8.51
CA THR A 52 3.04 -8.68 7.54
C THR A 52 1.57 -8.28 7.69
N CYS A 53 0.91 -7.99 6.57
CA CYS A 53 -0.55 -7.89 6.50
C CYS A 53 -1.15 -9.01 7.36
N MET A 54 -1.89 -8.63 8.42
CA MET A 54 -2.62 -9.60 9.22
C MET A 54 -3.63 -10.24 8.28
N THR A 55 -3.34 -11.46 7.84
CA THR A 55 -4.32 -12.33 7.23
C THR A 55 -5.42 -12.54 8.26
N GLN A 56 -6.65 -12.30 7.84
CA GLN A 56 -7.87 -12.42 8.61
C GLN A 56 -8.15 -13.89 8.94
N GLU A 57 -7.32 -14.54 9.75
CA GLU A 57 -7.53 -15.93 10.22
C GLU A 57 -6.94 -16.12 11.63
N ASP A 58 -7.56 -15.50 12.65
CA ASP A 58 -7.51 -16.00 14.03
C ASP A 58 -8.68 -15.36 14.81
N PHE A 59 -9.85 -15.99 14.68
CA PHE A 59 -11.00 -15.88 15.58
C PHE A 59 -11.17 -17.22 16.30
#